data_AF-A0A932ZL16-F1
#
_entry.id   AF-A0A932ZL16-F1
#
_cell.length_a   1.000
_cell.length_b   1.000
_cell.length_c   1.000
_cell.angle_alpha   90.00
_cell.angle_beta   90.00
_cell.angle_gamma   90.00
#
_symmetry.space_group_name_H-M   'P 1'
#
loop_
_entity.id
_entity.type
_entity.pdbx_description
1 polymer ?
#
loop_
_entity_poly.entity_id
_entity_poly.type
_entity_poly.pdbx_seq_one_letter_code
_entity_poly.pdbx_strand_id
1 'polypeptide(L)'
;MWTLKLSQQASRFYEGLAGKHKKQMAHAFDKLALDPYIGKPLKGELKGYWSYRVGVYRMIYVIRQMQIIVEVLRIQHRKEVYEKFRR
;
A
#
# COMPACT_ATOMS: atom_id res chain seq x y z
N MET A 1 -2.11 -16.64 7.00
CA MET A 1 -1.14 -15.69 6.43
C MET A 1 -1.54 -15.45 4.99
N TRP A 2 -1.61 -14.19 4.55
CA TRP A 2 -2.03 -13.79 3.21
C TRP A 2 -0.84 -13.70 2.26
N THR A 3 -1.07 -14.03 0.99
CA THR A 3 -0.05 -13.88 -0.06
C THR A 3 0.01 -12.43 -0.51
N LEU A 4 1.15 -11.78 -0.33
CA LEU A 4 1.34 -10.39 -0.76
C LEU A 4 1.89 -10.35 -2.20
N LYS A 5 1.19 -9.63 -3.07
CA LYS A 5 1.62 -9.34 -4.46
C LYS A 5 1.86 -7.85 -4.62
N LEU A 6 2.96 -7.49 -5.25
CA LEU A 6 3.25 -6.10 -5.64
C LEU A 6 2.97 -5.94 -7.13
N SER A 7 2.28 -4.87 -7.51
CA SER A 7 2.25 -4.44 -8.91
C SER A 7 3.66 -4.04 -9.37
N GLN A 8 3.89 -4.03 -10.68
CA GLN A 8 5.18 -3.57 -11.23
C GLN A 8 5.57 -2.17 -10.75
N GLN A 9 4.59 -1.26 -10.60
CA GLN A 9 4.80 0.09 -10.10
C GLN A 9 5.19 0.08 -8.61
N ALA A 10 4.51 -0.73 -7.79
CA ALA A 10 4.81 -0.85 -6.37
C ALA A 10 6.19 -1.51 -6.12
N SER A 11 6.55 -2.53 -6.92
CA SER A 11 7.86 -3.18 -6.83
C SER A 11 8.99 -2.20 -7.12
N ARG A 12 8.92 -1.50 -8.27
CA ARG A 12 9.93 -0.50 -8.65
C ARG A 12 10.08 0.60 -7.59
N PHE A 13 8.97 1.08 -7.03
CA PHE A 13 9.00 2.06 -5.97
C PHE A 13 9.73 1.52 -4.73
N TYR A 14 9.39 0.31 -4.28
CA TYR A 14 10.01 -0.33 -3.13
C TYR A 14 11.51 -0.61 -3.34
N GLU A 15 11.89 -1.05 -4.53
CA GLU A 15 13.28 -1.31 -4.91
C GLU A 15 14.14 -0.04 -4.78
N GLY A 16 13.60 1.10 -5.22
CA GLY A 16 14.23 2.42 -5.13
C GLY A 16 14.25 3.04 -3.73
N LEU A 17 13.56 2.48 -2.74
CA LEU A 17 13.68 2.95 -1.35
C LEU A 17 15.03 2.52 -0.76
N ALA A 18 15.60 3.40 0.08
CA ALA A 18 16.84 3.14 0.80
C ALA A 18 16.68 3.35 2.32
N GLY A 19 17.59 2.73 3.07
CA GLY A 19 17.74 2.94 4.51
C GLY A 19 16.47 2.69 5.32
N LYS A 20 16.13 3.65 6.19
CA LYS A 20 14.99 3.57 7.12
C LYS A 20 13.66 3.35 6.39
N HIS A 21 13.46 3.97 5.24
CA HIS A 21 12.19 3.88 4.51
C HIS A 21 11.95 2.49 3.93
N LYS A 22 13.00 1.83 3.41
CA LYS A 22 12.90 0.46 2.91
C LYS A 22 12.54 -0.52 4.04
N LYS A 23 13.20 -0.38 5.21
CA LYS A 23 12.90 -1.19 6.41
C LYS A 23 11.46 -0.99 6.91
N GLN A 24 10.99 0.26 6.96
CA GLN A 24 9.62 0.56 7.35
C GLN A 24 8.60 -0.06 6.38
N MET A 25 8.89 -0.05 5.08
CA MET A 25 8.02 -0.65 4.07
C MET A 25 7.99 -2.18 4.16
N ALA A 26 9.14 -2.82 4.35
CA ALA A 26 9.21 -4.27 4.53
C ALA A 26 8.36 -4.73 5.74
N HIS A 27 8.52 -4.05 6.89
CA HIS A 27 7.72 -4.35 8.07
C HIS A 27 6.21 -4.10 7.87
N ALA A 28 5.86 -3.12 7.04
CA ALA A 28 4.48 -2.88 6.65
C ALA A 28 3.92 -4.02 5.77
N PHE A 29 4.72 -4.60 4.87
CA PHE A 29 4.32 -5.77 4.10
C PHE A 29 4.09 -6.99 5.00
N ASP A 30 4.95 -7.23 6.00
CA ASP A 30 4.75 -8.33 6.95
C ASP A 30 3.42 -8.18 7.71
N LYS A 31 3.14 -6.97 8.20
CA LYS A 31 1.87 -6.66 8.87
C LYS A 31 0.68 -6.88 7.95
N LEU A 32 0.78 -6.45 6.70
CA LEU A 32 -0.30 -6.59 5.73
C LEU A 32 -0.53 -8.06 5.33
N ALA A 33 0.53 -8.86 5.28
CA ALA A 33 0.45 -10.31 5.05
C ALA A 33 -0.14 -11.04 6.27
N LEU A 34 0.05 -10.52 7.49
CA LEU A 34 -0.58 -11.07 8.69
C LEU A 34 -2.07 -10.73 8.74
N ASP A 35 -2.39 -9.44 8.59
CA ASP A 35 -3.76 -8.92 8.59
C ASP A 35 -3.91 -7.80 7.55
N PRO A 36 -4.64 -8.04 6.44
CA PRO A 36 -4.83 -7.02 5.42
C PRO A 36 -5.87 -5.98 5.79
N TYR A 37 -6.62 -6.14 6.87
CA TYR A 37 -7.67 -5.21 7.29
C TYR A 37 -7.16 -4.08 8.19
N ILE A 38 -5.85 -4.05 8.49
CA ILE A 38 -5.18 -2.98 9.26
C ILE A 38 -5.22 -1.60 8.56
N GLY A 39 -5.51 -1.56 7.26
CA GLY A 39 -5.72 -0.33 6.52
C GLY A 39 -7.13 0.22 6.67
N LYS A 40 -7.42 1.31 5.95
CA LYS A 40 -8.74 1.90 5.88
C LYS A 40 -9.37 1.62 4.52
N PRO A 41 -10.63 1.17 4.44
CA PRO A 41 -11.32 1.05 3.17
C PRO A 41 -11.51 2.44 2.57
N LEU A 42 -11.28 2.55 1.27
CA LEU A 42 -11.55 3.75 0.50
C LEU A 42 -13.04 3.81 0.13
N LYS A 43 -13.52 5.04 -0.13
CA LYS A 43 -14.93 5.34 -0.39
C LYS A 43 -15.10 5.95 -1.79
N GLY A 44 -16.36 6.07 -2.23
CA GLY A 44 -16.70 6.65 -3.54
C GLY A 44 -16.22 5.77 -4.68
N GLU A 45 -15.64 6.38 -5.70
CA GLU A 45 -15.10 5.69 -6.89
C GLU A 45 -14.00 4.67 -6.57
N LEU A 46 -13.37 4.79 -5.39
CA LEU A 46 -12.32 3.87 -4.94
C LEU A 46 -12.84 2.78 -3.99
N LYS A 47 -14.16 2.56 -3.94
CA LYS A 47 -14.75 1.46 -3.15
C LYS A 47 -14.16 0.11 -3.59
N GLY A 48 -13.76 -0.70 -2.61
CA GLY A 48 -13.08 -1.99 -2.85
C GLY A 48 -11.56 -1.92 -2.72
N TYR A 49 -10.97 -0.72 -2.78
CA TYR A 49 -9.57 -0.49 -2.44
C TYR A 49 -9.40 -0.10 -0.98
N TRP A 50 -8.18 -0.29 -0.49
CA TRP A 50 -7.77 -0.02 0.87
C TRP A 50 -6.52 0.85 0.89
N SER A 51 -6.36 1.64 1.95
CA SER A 51 -5.19 2.46 2.19
C SER A 51 -4.55 2.17 3.53
N TYR A 52 -3.27 1.81 3.53
CA TYR A 52 -2.47 1.62 4.74
C TYR A 52 -1.37 2.70 4.82
N ARG A 53 -1.24 3.34 5.98
CA ARG A 53 -0.27 4.41 6.21
C ARG A 53 1.03 3.84 6.75
N VAL A 54 2.14 4.14 6.07
CA VAL A 54 3.49 3.71 6.45
C VAL A 54 4.37 4.94 6.56
N GLY A 55 4.44 5.54 7.76
CA GLY A 55 5.17 6.78 7.99
C GLY A 55 4.65 7.93 7.11
N VAL A 56 5.48 8.35 6.15
CA VAL A 56 5.17 9.40 5.15
C VAL A 56 4.55 8.84 3.87
N TYR A 57 4.39 7.52 3.72
CA TYR A 57 3.82 6.88 2.55
C TYR A 57 2.39 6.38 2.80
N ARG A 58 1.63 6.21 1.72
CA ARG A 58 0.38 5.44 1.68
C ARG A 58 0.52 4.31 0.67
N MET A 59 0.22 3.11 1.13
CA MET A 59 0.03 1.93 0.28
C MET A 59 -1.45 1.84 -0.10
N ILE A 60 -1.73 1.76 -1.40
CA ILE A 60 -3.06 1.47 -1.94
C ILE A 60 -3.07 0.02 -2.39
N TYR A 61 -4.02 -0.76 -1.90
CA TYR A 61 -4.08 -2.19 -2.14
C TYR A 61 -5.53 -2.69 -2.24
N VAL A 62 -5.69 -3.92 -2.71
CA VAL A 62 -6.96 -4.63 -2.75
C VAL A 62 -6.83 -5.98 -2.04
N ILE A 63 -7.89 -6.38 -1.35
CA ILE A 63 -7.98 -7.67 -0.64
C ILE A 63 -8.81 -8.61 -1.52
N ARG A 64 -8.20 -9.68 -2.03
CA ARG A 64 -8.86 -10.71 -2.82
C ARG A 64 -9.13 -11.92 -1.92
N GLN A 65 -10.25 -11.85 -1.19
CA GLN A 65 -10.61 -12.83 -0.16
C GLN A 65 -10.62 -14.27 -0.68
N MET A 66 -11.25 -14.53 -1.84
CA MET A 66 -11.32 -15.88 -2.42
C MET A 66 -9.95 -16.49 -2.72
N GLN A 67 -8.94 -15.67 -2.98
CA GLN A 67 -7.60 -16.11 -3.35
C GLN A 67 -6.61 -16.00 -2.19
N ILE A 68 -7.03 -15.45 -1.04
CA ILE A 68 -6.15 -15.15 0.10
C ILE A 68 -4.94 -14.30 -0.35
N ILE A 69 -5.19 -13.35 -1.26
CA ILE A 69 -4.19 -12.44 -1.83
C ILE A 69 -4.44 -11.00 -1.38
N VAL A 70 -3.35 -10.30 -1.08
CA VAL A 70 -3.32 -8.86 -0.91
C VAL A 70 -2.45 -8.29 -2.00
N GLU A 71 -3.03 -7.47 -2.87
CA GLU A 71 -2.32 -6.91 -4.01
C GLU A 71 -2.09 -5.42 -3.79
N VAL A 72 -0.83 -5.04 -3.58
CA VAL A 72 -0.40 -3.64 -3.43
C VAL A 72 -0.26 -3.04 -4.83
N LEU A 73 -1.16 -2.12 -5.13
CA LEU A 73 -1.27 -1.48 -6.44
C LEU A 73 -0.32 -0.30 -6.56
N ARG A 74 -0.18 0.49 -5.49
CA ARG A 74 0.64 1.70 -5.50
C ARG A 74 1.17 2.05 -4.11
N ILE A 75 2.35 2.65 -4.07
CA ILE A 75 2.93 3.27 -2.89
C ILE A 75 3.22 4.73 -3.25
N GLN A 76 2.67 5.68 -2.49
CA GLN A 76 2.84 7.12 -2.77
C GLN A 76 3.26 7.89 -1.53
N HIS A 77 4.03 8.96 -1.74
CA HIS A 77 4.35 9.90 -0.67
C HIS A 77 3.11 10.74 -0.31
N ARG A 78 2.90 11.01 0.99
CA ARG A 78 1.72 11.75 1.48
C ARG A 78 1.60 13.15 0.90
N LYS A 79 2.73 13.78 0.53
CA LYS A 79 2.76 15.12 -0.09
C LYS A 79 2.17 15.11 -1.51
N GLU A 80 2.46 14.08 -2.30
CA GLU A 80 1.95 13.95 -3.68
C GLU A 80 0.44 13.71 -3.74
N VAL A 81 -0.15 13.16 -2.67
CA VAL A 81 -1.62 12.95 -2.58
C VAL A 81 -2.39 14.28 -2.55
N TYR A 82 -1.77 15.38 -2.09
CA TYR A 82 -2.40 16.70 -2.01
C TYR A 82 -1.97 17.68 -3.11
N GLU A 83 -0.95 17.36 -3.91
CA GLU A 83 -0.50 18.27 -4.99
C GLU A 83 -1.50 18.34 -6.15
N LYS A 84 -2.37 17.33 -6.32
CA LYS A 84 -3.46 17.38 -7.31
C LYS A 84 -4.65 18.28 -6.92
N PHE A 85 -4.66 18.85 -5.71
CA PHE A 85 -5.72 19.75 -5.23
C PHE A 85 -5.21 21.18 -4.96
N ARG A 86 -4.02 21.54 -5.45
CA ARG A 86 -3.38 22.86 -5.29
C ARG A 86 -3.27 23.67 -6.59
N ARG A 87 -4.13 23.44 -7.58
CA ARG A 87 -4.27 24.31 -8.74
C ARG A 87 -5.70 24.78 -8.87
#